data_AF-A0A1H9H7I3-F1
#
_entry.id   AF-A0A1H9H7I3-F1
#
_cell.length_a   1.000
_cell.length_b   1.000
_cell.length_c   1.000
_cell.angle_alpha   90.00
_cell.angle_beta   90.00
_cell.angle_gamma   90.00
#
_symmetry.space_group_name_H-M   'P 1'
#
loop_
_entity.id
_entity.type
_entity.pdbx_description
1 polymer ?
#
loop_
_entity_poly.entity_id
_entity_poly.type
_entity_poly.pdbx_seq_one_letter_code
_entity_poly.pdbx_strand_id
1 'polypeptide(L)' 'MSDTTTVDRLRNVLADVTYPADKGQLVDHASRNNADEDTVHALHAVPDRLYESLDDVLGVIAVDQDREA' A
#
# COMPACT_ATOMS: atom_id res chain seq x y z
N MET A 1 -12.50 10.67 -13.13
CA MET A 1 -11.34 11.44 -12.63
C MET A 1 -11.06 10.97 -11.19
N SER A 2 -10.72 9.69 -10.98
CA SER A 2 -10.62 9.15 -9.60
C SER A 2 -9.54 8.09 -9.35
N ASP A 3 -8.90 7.51 -10.37
CA ASP A 3 -7.91 6.44 -10.11
C ASP A 3 -6.50 6.91 -9.75
N THR A 4 -6.08 8.10 -10.20
CA THR A 4 -4.66 8.48 -10.11
C THR A 4 -4.22 8.93 -8.71
N THR A 5 -5.16 9.23 -7.81
CA THR A 5 -4.82 9.82 -6.49
C THR A 5 -4.38 8.81 -5.44
N THR A 6 -4.83 7.55 -5.51
CA THR A 6 -4.57 6.56 -4.45
C THR A 6 -3.12 6.08 -4.49
N VAL A 7 -2.59 5.75 -5.68
CA VAL A 7 -1.22 5.22 -5.82
C VAL A 7 -0.16 6.26 -5.50
N ASP A 8 -0.33 7.51 -5.95
CA ASP A 8 0.66 8.58 -5.72
C ASP A 8 0.73 8.97 -4.23
N ARG A 9 -0.43 9.02 -3.57
CA ARG A 9 -0.52 9.24 -2.12
C ARG A 9 0.07 8.07 -1.34
N LEU A 10 -0.27 6.83 -1.70
CA LEU A 10 0.30 5.62 -1.10
C LEU A 10 1.82 5.59 -1.26
N ARG A 11 2.34 5.96 -2.43
CA ARG A 11 3.77 6.08 -2.70
C ARG A 11 4.43 7.08 -1.78
N ASN A 12 3.81 8.24 -1.54
CA ASN A 12 4.35 9.27 -0.65
C ASN A 12 4.32 8.80 0.82
N VAL A 13 3.21 8.22 1.26
CA VAL A 13 3.02 7.70 2.62
C VAL A 13 4.03 6.59 2.94
N LEU A 14 4.29 5.70 1.99
CA LEU A 14 5.19 4.58 2.20
C LEU A 14 6.65 4.87 1.78
N ALA A 15 6.95 6.06 1.24
CA ALA A 15 8.31 6.44 0.84
C ALA A 15 9.29 6.51 2.01
N ASP A 16 8.80 6.77 3.22
CA ASP A 16 9.61 6.89 4.45
C ASP A 16 9.70 5.56 5.24
N VAL A 17 9.09 4.49 4.74
CA VAL A 17 9.15 3.18 5.38
C VAL A 17 10.55 2.61 5.26
N THR A 18 11.07 2.09 6.37
CA THR A 18 12.35 1.38 6.37
C THR A 18 12.10 -0.06 5.94
N TYR A 19 12.55 -0.40 4.73
CA TYR A 19 12.48 -1.76 4.20
C TYR A 19 13.66 -2.61 4.70
N PRO A 20 13.48 -3.92 4.94
CA PRO A 20 12.27 -4.70 4.63
C PRO A 20 11.19 -4.58 5.71
N ALA A 21 9.93 -4.46 5.29
CA ALA A 21 8.77 -4.24 6.16
C ALA A 21 7.69 -5.29 5.88
N ASP A 22 6.99 -5.75 6.92
CA ASP A 22 5.83 -6.63 6.79
C ASP A 22 4.54 -5.83 6.56
N LYS A 23 3.48 -6.55 6.18
CA LYS A 23 2.13 -5.99 6.01
C LYS A 23 1.69 -5.16 7.23
N GLY A 24 1.95 -5.64 8.45
CA GLY A 24 1.55 -4.95 9.68
C GLY A 24 2.24 -3.59 9.82
N GLN A 25 3.56 -3.53 9.58
CA GLN A 25 4.31 -2.26 9.55
C GLN A 25 3.77 -1.30 8.48
N LEU A 26 3.45 -1.79 7.29
CA LEU A 26 2.90 -0.96 6.21
C LEU A 26 1.53 -0.38 6.57
N VAL A 27 0.63 -1.19 7.14
CA VAL A 27 -0.70 -0.75 7.61
C VAL A 27 -0.59 0.24 8.77
N ASP A 28 0.28 -0.02 9.75
CA ASP A 28 0.50 0.88 10.89
C ASP A 28 1.07 2.22 10.42
N HIS A 29 2.05 2.20 9.52
CA HIS A 29 2.65 3.41 8.95
C HIS A 29 1.64 4.19 8.11
N ALA A 30 0.84 3.51 7.28
CA ALA A 30 -0.21 4.14 6.48
C ALA A 30 -1.29 4.78 7.36
N SER A 31 -1.76 4.05 8.38
CA SER A 31 -2.73 4.54 9.37
C SER A 31 -2.22 5.79 10.10
N ARG A 32 -0.94 5.78 10.55
CA ARG A 32 -0.30 6.94 11.20
C ARG A 32 -0.15 8.16 10.29
N ASN A 33 0.04 7.95 9.00
CA ASN A 33 0.15 9.02 8.00
C ASN A 33 -1.21 9.49 7.47
N ASN A 34 -2.31 9.09 8.11
CA ASN A 34 -3.67 9.49 7.74
C ASN A 34 -4.05 9.01 6.32
N ALA A 35 -3.58 7.82 5.92
CA ALA A 35 -3.99 7.20 4.67
C ALA A 35 -5.50 6.93 4.64
N ASP A 36 -6.10 7.02 3.46
CA ASP A 36 -7.52 6.80 3.24
C ASP A 36 -7.93 5.35 3.54
N GLU A 37 -9.20 5.14 3.89
CA GLU A 37 -9.73 3.81 4.23
C GLU A 37 -9.55 2.79 3.10
N ASP A 38 -9.74 3.19 1.83
CA ASP A 38 -9.46 2.35 0.65
C ASP A 38 -7.99 1.90 0.59
N THR A 39 -7.07 2.78 0.98
CA THR A 39 -5.63 2.49 0.97
C THR A 39 -5.28 1.47 2.05
N VAL A 40 -5.83 1.66 3.25
CA VAL A 40 -5.67 0.73 4.37
C VAL A 40 -6.34 -0.61 4.06
N HIS A 41 -7.48 -0.59 3.39
CA HIS A 41 -8.20 -1.80 2.96
C HIS A 41 -7.39 -2.59 1.93
N ALA A 42 -6.82 -1.93 0.93
CA ALA A 42 -5.94 -2.54 -0.06
C ALA A 42 -4.70 -3.16 0.59
N LEU A 43 -4.06 -2.45 1.53
CA LEU A 43 -2.97 -3.01 2.34
C LEU A 43 -3.42 -4.20 3.21
N HIS A 44 -4.68 -4.24 3.64
CA HIS A 44 -5.23 -5.37 4.37
C HIS A 44 -5.58 -6.56 3.45
N ALA A 45 -5.78 -6.33 2.15
CA ALA A 45 -6.00 -7.38 1.16
C ALA A 45 -4.69 -8.06 0.74
N VAL A 46 -3.55 -7.36 0.81
CA VAL A 46 -2.26 -7.95 0.45
C VAL A 46 -1.86 -9.13 1.36
N PRO A 47 -1.14 -10.14 0.82
CA PRO A 47 -0.62 -11.24 1.62
C PRO A 47 0.39 -10.75 2.68
N ASP A 48 0.40 -11.44 3.81
CA ASP A 48 1.37 -11.23 4.87
C ASP A 48 2.72 -11.82 4.45
N ARG A 49 3.61 -10.94 3.97
CA ARG A 49 4.98 -11.25 3.58
C ARG A 49 5.90 -10.07 3.90
N LEU A 50 7.20 -10.31 3.95
CA LEU A 50 8.18 -9.22 3.96
C LEU A 50 8.26 -8.62 2.56
N TYR A 51 8.01 -7.32 2.51
CA TYR A 51 8.20 -6.50 1.33
C TYR A 51 9.59 -5.89 1.42
N GLU A 52 10.40 -6.07 0.39
CA GLU A 52 11.78 -5.57 0.35
C GLU A 52 11.86 -4.13 -0.17
N SER A 53 10.78 -3.63 -0.78
CA SER A 53 10.73 -2.31 -1.40
C SER A 53 9.29 -1.83 -1.58
N LEU A 54 9.15 -0.51 -1.76
CA LEU A 54 7.87 0.13 -2.08
C LEU A 54 7.23 -0.42 -3.36
N ASP A 55 8.02 -0.60 -4.42
CA ASP A 55 7.54 -1.16 -5.69
C ASP A 55 6.95 -2.57 -5.54
N ASP A 56 7.46 -3.37 -4.59
CA ASP A 56 6.92 -4.72 -4.33
C ASP A 56 5.52 -4.64 -3.72
N VAL A 57 5.28 -3.67 -2.83
CA VAL A 57 3.95 -3.40 -2.25
C VAL A 57 2.98 -2.87 -3.31
N LEU A 58 3.43 -1.86 -4.06
CA LEU A 58 2.62 -1.22 -5.11
C LEU A 58 2.23 -2.21 -6.21
N GLY A 59 3.15 -3.11 -6.59
CA GLY A 59 2.89 -4.15 -7.58
C GLY A 59 1.81 -5.14 -7.13
N VAL A 60 1.77 -5.48 -5.84
CA VAL A 60 0.73 -6.38 -5.30
C VAL A 60 -0.63 -5.68 -5.25
N ILE A 61 -0.70 -4.45 -4.76
CA ILE A 61 -1.96 -3.69 -4.67
C ILE A 61 -2.54 -3.40 -6.05
N ALA A 62 -1.70 -3.01 -7.02
CA ALA A 62 -2.14 -2.76 -8.39
C ALA A 62 -2.71 -4.02 -9.07
N VAL A 63 -2.16 -5.20 -8.76
CA VAL A 63 -2.64 -6.48 -9.33
C VAL A 63 -4.01 -6.89 -8.77
N ASP A 64 -4.32 -6.60 -7.51
CA ASP A 64 -5.63 -6.90 -6.93
C ASP A 64 -6.72 -5.94 -7.43
N GLN A 65 -6.40 -4.66 -7.67
CA GLN A 65 -7.35 -3.66 -8.23
C GLN A 65 -7.76 -3.99 -9.68
N ASP A 66 -6.86 -4.58 -10.47
CA ASP A 66 -7.14 -4.97 -11.88
C ASP A 66 -8.05 -6.21 -11.97
N ARG A 67 -8.26 -6.94 -10.85
CA ARG A 67 -8.99 -8.21 -10.84
C ARG A 67 -10.52 -8.04 -10.73
N GLU A 68 -11.00 -6.82 -10.55
CA GLU A 68 -12.42 -6.46 -10.57
C GLU A 68 -12.80 -5.81 -11.93
N ALA A 69 -12.82 -6.60 -13.00
CA ALA A 69 -13.29 -6.18 -14.34
C ALA A 69 -14.25 -7.21 -14.97
#